data_AF-A0A1I2Y9E8-F1
#
_entry.id   AF-A0A1I2Y9E8-F1
#
_cell.length_a   1.000
_cell.length_b   1.000
_cell.length_c   1.000
_cell.angle_alpha   90.00
_cell.angle_beta   90.00
_cell.angle_gamma   90.00
#
_symmetry.space_group_name_H-M   'P 1'
#
loop_
_entity.id
_entity.type
_entity.pdbx_description
1 polymer ?
#
loop_
_entity_poly.entity_id
_entity_poly.type
_entity_poly.pdbx_seq_one_letter_code
_entity_poly.pdbx_strand_id
1 'polypeptide(L)' 'MPLAMIVIAAFLLGAAIGWARAAKAGGGTADKLQYAAAHALALTVLALFLSIVLTRMG' A
#
# COMPACT_ATOMS: atom_id res chain seq x y z
N MET A 1 3.51 -11.18 16.04
CA MET A 1 3.45 -11.75 14.67
C MET A 1 2.33 -11.19 13.76
N PRO A 2 1.10 -10.85 14.22
CA PRO A 2 0.00 -10.53 13.29
C PRO A 2 0.07 -9.13 12.64
N LEU A 3 0.73 -8.16 13.28
CA LEU A 3 0.76 -6.78 12.82
C LEU A 3 1.67 -6.55 11.61
N ALA A 4 2.76 -7.32 11.49
CA ALA A 4 3.62 -7.29 10.30
C ALA A 4 2.85 -7.75 9.05
N MET A 5 1.90 -8.67 9.20
CA MET A 5 1.02 -9.12 8.11
C MET A 5 0.13 -7.98 7.61
N ILE A 6 -0.35 -7.10 8.50
CA ILE A 6 -1.17 -5.94 8.13
C ILE A 6 -0.38 -4.98 7.23
N VAL A 7 0.87 -4.72 7.58
CA VAL A 7 1.76 -3.85 6.80
C VAL A 7 2.05 -4.44 5.42
N ILE A 8 2.37 -5.74 5.34
CA ILE A 8 2.62 -6.43 4.07
C ILE A 8 1.35 -6.45 3.20
N ALA A 9 0.19 -6.75 3.80
CA ALA A 9 -1.08 -6.74 3.08
C ALA A 9 -1.41 -5.34 2.53
N ALA A 10 -1.22 -4.29 3.33
CA ALA A 10 -1.44 -2.91 2.90
C ALA A 10 -0.48 -2.49 1.78
N PHE A 11 0.79 -2.90 1.84
CA PHE A 11 1.76 -2.67 0.78
C PHE A 11 1.31 -3.30 -0.54
N LEU A 12 0.97 -4.59 -0.53
CA LEU A 12 0.56 -5.32 -1.73
C LEU A 12 -0.75 -4.78 -2.31
N LEU A 13 -1.73 -4.49 -1.46
CA LEU A 13 -2.99 -3.87 -1.87
C LEU A 13 -2.76 -2.49 -2.49
N GLY A 14 -1.92 -1.66 -1.86
CA GLY A 14 -1.59 -0.35 -2.41
C GLY A 14 -0.87 -0.45 -3.75
N ALA A 15 0.10 -1.36 -3.89
CA ALA A 15 0.77 -1.61 -5.16
C ALA A 15 -0.23 -2.01 -6.25
N ALA A 16 -1.13 -2.94 -5.95
CA ALA A 16 -2.14 -3.42 -6.89
C ALA A 16 -3.12 -2.31 -7.31
N ILE A 17 -3.59 -1.49 -6.36
CA ILE A 17 -4.49 -0.35 -6.64
C ILE A 17 -3.78 0.69 -7.51
N GLY A 18 -2.53 1.04 -7.17
CA GLY A 18 -1.73 2.00 -7.93
C GLY A 18 -1.50 1.53 -9.37
N TRP A 19 -1.08 0.27 -9.53
CA TRP A 19 -0.90 -0.34 -10.85
C TRP A 19 -2.19 -0.33 -11.66
N ALA A 20 -3.31 -0.78 -11.07
CA ALA A 20 -4.60 -0.81 -11.74
C ALA A 20 -5.07 0.60 -12.15
N ARG A 21 -4.81 1.62 -11.32
CA ARG A 21 -5.17 3.02 -11.62
C ARG A 21 -4.37 3.57 -12.80
N ALA A 22 -3.06 3.36 -12.82
CA ALA A 22 -2.22 3.75 -13.95
C ALA A 22 -2.56 2.97 -15.23
N ALA A 23 -2.87 1.68 -15.12
CA ALA A 23 -3.29 0.86 -16.26
C ALA A 23 -4.61 1.35 -16.85
N LYS A 24 -5.60 1.69 -16.02
CA LYS A 24 -6.88 2.28 -16.46
C LYS A 24 -6.71 3.65 -17.12
N ALA A 25 -5.69 4.40 -16.72
CA ALA A 25 -5.34 5.69 -17.32
C ALA A 25 -4.52 5.56 -18.63
N GLY A 26 -4.20 4.33 -19.07
CA GLY A 26 -3.40 4.10 -20.28
C GLY A 26 -1.90 4.37 -20.11
N GLY A 27 -1.41 4.50 -18.87
CA GLY A 27 0.00 4.77 -18.58
C GLY A 27 0.93 3.63 -19.00
N GLY A 28 2.19 3.97 -19.28
CA GLY A 28 3.24 3.01 -19.60
C GLY A 28 3.71 2.21 -18.39
N THR A 29 4.69 1.32 -18.58
CA THR A 29 5.23 0.51 -17.47
C THR A 29 5.84 1.37 -16.35
N ALA A 30 6.54 2.45 -16.72
CA ALA A 30 7.09 3.39 -15.75
C ALA A 30 6.00 4.06 -14.90
N ASP A 31 4.90 4.51 -15.52
CA ASP A 31 3.77 5.12 -14.82
C ASP A 31 3.11 4.12 -13.86
N LYS A 32 2.95 2.87 -14.31
CA LYS A 32 2.37 1.80 -13.49
C LYS A 32 3.23 1.50 -12.27
N LEU A 33 4.55 1.43 -12.43
CA LEU A 33 5.49 1.23 -11.32
C LEU A 33 5.47 2.42 -10.35
N GLN A 34 5.45 3.65 -10.87
CA GLN A 34 5.40 4.85 -10.04
C GLN A 34 4.10 4.94 -9.23
N TYR A 35 2.95 4.67 -9.86
CA TYR A 35 1.67 4.65 -9.16
C TYR A 35 1.60 3.50 -8.15
N ALA A 36 2.06 2.31 -8.51
CA ALA A 36 2.13 1.18 -7.60
C ALA A 36 2.97 1.52 -6.37
N ALA A 37 4.18 2.04 -6.55
CA ALA A 37 5.06 2.45 -5.45
C ALA A 37 4.41 3.53 -4.59
N ALA A 38 3.82 4.57 -5.19
CA ALA A 38 3.18 5.66 -4.46
C ALA A 38 2.02 5.17 -3.57
N HIS A 39 1.14 4.32 -4.12
CA HIS A 39 0.00 3.79 -3.36
C HIS A 39 0.43 2.74 -2.33
N ALA A 40 1.41 1.89 -2.65
CA ALA A 40 1.98 0.92 -1.71
C ALA A 40 2.56 1.61 -0.48
N LEU A 41 3.38 2.64 -0.69
CA LEU A 41 3.99 3.40 0.41
C LEU A 41 2.93 4.16 1.22
N ALA A 42 1.98 4.83 0.57
CA ALA A 42 0.91 5.53 1.26
C ALA A 42 0.09 4.60 2.17
N LEU A 43 -0.34 3.44 1.67
CA LEU A 43 -1.08 2.46 2.46
C LEU A 43 -0.23 1.80 3.55
N THR A 44 1.05 1.57 3.29
CA THR A 44 1.99 1.04 4.29
C THR A 44 2.13 2.01 5.46
N VAL A 45 2.27 3.31 5.20
CA VAL A 45 2.34 4.34 6.24
C VAL A 45 1.06 4.34 7.09
N LEU A 46 -0.12 4.30 6.46
CA LEU A 46 -1.39 4.18 7.18
C LEU A 46 -1.47 2.90 8.02
N ALA A 47 -1.03 1.77 7.49
CA ALA A 47 -1.01 0.49 8.19
C ALA A 47 -0.04 0.46 9.37
N LEU A 48 1.09 1.17 9.29
CA LEU A 48 2.02 1.34 10.41
C LEU A 48 1.35 2.11 11.55
N PHE A 49 0.71 3.24 11.26
CA PHE A 49 -0.05 3.99 12.26
C PHE A 49 -1.17 3.14 12.87
N LEU A 50 -1.96 2.46 12.03
CA LEU A 50 -3.01 1.56 12.50
C LEU A 50 -2.45 0.46 13.41
N SER A 51 -1.32 -0.14 13.05
CA SER A 51 -0.68 -1.18 13.85
C SER A 51 -0.23 -0.66 15.21
N ILE A 52 0.36 0.54 15.26
CA ILE A 52 0.74 1.18 16.53
C ILE A 52 -0.50 1.42 17.38
N VAL A 53 -1.55 2.02 16.82
CA VAL A 53 -2.80 2.32 17.53
C VAL A 53 -3.40 1.03 18.12
N LEU A 54 -3.54 -0.02 17.31
CA LEU A 54 -4.07 -1.32 17.76
C LEU A 54 -3.20 -1.96 18.84
N THR A 55 -1.88 -1.78 18.78
CA THR A 55 -0.95 -2.31 19.80
C THR A 55 -1.01 -1.52 21.11
N ARG A 56 -1.33 -0.22 21.05
CA ARG A 56 -1.31 0.68 22.21
C ARG A 56 -2.65 0.83 22.89
N MET A 57 -3.74 0.56 22.18
CA MET A 57 -5.11 0.55 22.71
C MET A 57 -5.56 -0.83 23.21
N GLY A 58 -4.79 -1.88 22.91
CA GLY A 58 -5.02 -3.25 23.36
C GLY A 58 -4.16 -3.65 24.54
#